data_AF-A0A1E5P473-F1
#
_entry.id   AF-A0A1E5P473-F1
#
_cell.length_a   1.000
_cell.length_b   1.000
_cell.length_c   1.000
_cell.angle_alpha   90.00
_cell.angle_beta   90.00
_cell.angle_gamma   90.00
#
_symmetry.space_group_name_H-M   'P 1'
#
loop_
_entity.id
_entity.type
_entity.pdbx_description
1 polymer ?
#
loop_
_entity_poly.entity_id
_entity_poly.type
_entity_poly.pdbx_seq_one_letter_code
_entity_poly.pdbx_strand_id
1 'polypeptide(L)' 'MSEYETTIYGWPVSVDKDGGGTLGRSYEGTWTVTVQNGPVYVCDREELRTGMPKTHAQVARLAYEFACERSDGGE' A
#
# COMPACT_ATOMS: atom_id res chain seq x y z
N MET A 1 0.52 14.19 0.85
CA MET A 1 -0.65 13.70 1.61
C MET A 1 -1.05 12.43 0.93
N SER A 2 -1.09 11.31 1.62
CA SER A 2 -1.51 10.05 1.01
C SER A 2 -3.00 10.11 0.68
N GLU A 3 -3.37 9.74 -0.54
CA GLU A 3 -4.74 9.81 -1.03
C GLU A 3 -5.72 8.88 -0.26
N TYR A 4 -5.21 7.76 0.27
CA TYR A 4 -5.99 6.78 1.03
C TYR A 4 -5.20 6.26 2.23
N GLU A 5 -5.84 6.18 3.39
CA GLU A 5 -5.22 5.65 4.61
C GLU A 5 -6.17 4.64 5.26
N THR A 6 -5.63 3.50 5.67
CA THR A 6 -6.38 2.44 6.37
C THR A 6 -5.48 1.73 7.36
N THR A 7 -6.07 0.90 8.22
CA THR A 7 -5.33 0.07 9.16
C THR A 7 -5.71 -1.38 8.93
N ILE A 8 -4.74 -2.23 8.61
CA ILE A 8 -4.93 -3.64 8.33
C ILE A 8 -4.22 -4.44 9.43
N TYR A 9 -4.97 -5.22 10.22
CA TYR A 9 -4.46 -5.98 11.38
C TYR A 9 -3.60 -5.14 12.37
N GLY A 10 -3.92 -3.86 12.53
CA GLY A 10 -3.20 -2.94 13.41
C GLY A 10 -2.00 -2.22 12.76
N TRP A 11 -1.73 -2.49 11.48
CA TRP A 11 -0.65 -1.86 10.73
C TRP A 11 -1.22 -0.70 9.91
N PRO A 12 -0.77 0.56 10.13
CA PRO A 12 -1.13 1.67 9.27
C PRO A 12 -0.64 1.43 7.85
N VAL A 13 -1.54 1.57 6.88
CA VAL A 13 -1.25 1.48 5.46
C VAL A 13 -1.77 2.73 4.76
N SER A 14 -0.86 3.45 4.12
CA SER A 14 -1.17 4.64 3.34
C SER A 14 -0.85 4.36 1.87
N VAL A 15 -1.77 4.72 0.98
CA VAL A 15 -1.70 4.50 -0.46
C VAL A 15 -1.93 5.81 -1.17
N ASP A 16 -1.10 6.08 -2.17
CA ASP A 16 -1.18 7.26 -3.01
C ASP A 16 -1.06 6.84 -4.48
N LYS A 17 -1.94 7.35 -5.35
CA LYS A 17 -1.89 7.04 -6.78
C LYS A 17 -1.05 8.11 -7.47
N ASP A 18 0.03 7.69 -8.14
CA ASP A 18 0.77 8.60 -9.00
C ASP A 18 -0.11 9.07 -10.17
N GLY A 19 -0.26 10.38 -10.34
CA GLY A 19 -1.19 11.00 -11.29
C GLY A 19 -2.61 11.28 -10.75
N GLY A 20 -2.87 10.95 -9.48
CA GLY A 20 -4.13 11.23 -8.79
C GLY A 20 -5.24 10.20 -9.07
N GLY A 21 -6.08 9.97 -8.08
CA GLY A 21 -7.17 9.01 -8.12
C GLY A 21 -8.37 9.44 -7.29
N THR A 22 -9.52 8.86 -7.59
CA THR A 22 -10.72 9.02 -6.77
C THR A 22 -10.92 7.74 -5.97
N LEU A 23 -11.07 7.88 -4.65
CA LEU A 23 -11.34 6.74 -3.78
C LEU A 23 -12.52 5.90 -4.28
N GLY A 24 -12.34 4.58 -4.29
CA GLY A 24 -13.36 3.63 -4.76
C GLY A 24 -13.41 3.42 -6.27
N ARG A 25 -12.59 4.14 -7.06
CA ARG A 25 -12.36 3.81 -8.48
C ARG A 25 -11.11 2.96 -8.64
N SER A 26 -11.09 2.19 -9.72
CA SER A 26 -9.97 1.34 -10.07
C SER A 26 -9.08 2.04 -11.09
N TYR A 27 -7.77 2.04 -10.82
CA TYR A 27 -6.77 2.65 -11.69
C TYR A 27 -5.64 1.66 -11.99
N GLU A 28 -5.07 1.77 -13.17
CA GLU A 28 -3.83 1.08 -13.53
C GLU A 28 -2.63 2.02 -13.36
N GLY A 29 -1.42 1.44 -13.39
CA GLY A 29 -0.17 2.20 -13.31
C GLY A 29 0.51 2.11 -11.94
N THR A 30 1.24 3.17 -11.60
CA THR A 30 2.11 3.22 -10.41
C THR A 30 1.37 3.75 -9.19
N TRP A 31 1.57 3.10 -8.06
CA TRP A 31 1.04 3.49 -6.76
C TRP A 31 2.17 3.58 -5.76
N THR A 32 2.17 4.61 -4.93
CA THR A 32 3.08 4.73 -3.81
C THR A 32 2.38 4.20 -2.57
N VAL A 33 2.99 3.20 -1.92
CA VAL A 33 2.45 2.60 -0.70
C VAL A 33 3.41 2.75 0.46
N THR A 34 2.87 2.95 1.65
CA THR A 34 3.62 3.05 2.90
C THR A 34 2.94 2.14 3.91
N VAL A 35 3.72 1.23 4.51
CA VAL A 35 3.23 0.30 5.53
C VAL A 35 4.09 0.45 6.79
N GLN A 36 3.45 0.69 7.92
CA GLN A 36 4.09 0.86 9.23
C GLN A 36 3.76 -0.32 10.14
N ASN A 37 4.75 -0.88 10.84
CA ASN A 37 4.56 -1.91 11.87
C ASN A 37 5.12 -1.42 13.22
N GLY A 38 4.29 -0.72 13.97
CA GLY A 38 4.72 -0.12 15.25
C GLY A 38 5.81 0.93 15.04
N PRO A 39 6.86 0.98 15.89
CA PRO A 39 7.96 1.95 15.72
C PRO A 39 8.87 1.64 14.51
N VAL A 40 8.67 0.48 13.87
CA VAL A 40 9.45 0.03 12.72
C VAL A 40 8.67 0.36 11.45
N TYR A 41 9.22 1.28 10.66
CA TYR A 41 8.76 1.50 9.29
C TYR A 41 9.16 0.28 8.46
N VAL A 42 8.18 -0.46 7.91
CA VAL A 42 8.45 -1.74 7.20
C VAL A 42 8.69 -1.53 5.72
N CYS A 43 7.93 -0.63 5.09
CA CYS A 43 8.11 -0.26 3.69
C CYS A 43 7.90 1.24 3.50
N ASP A 44 8.99 1.94 3.19
CA ASP A 44 8.93 3.34 2.74
C ASP A 44 8.88 3.35 1.21
N ARG A 45 7.73 3.78 0.67
CA ARG A 45 7.52 4.14 -0.74
C ARG A 45 8.05 3.12 -1.75
N GLU A 46 7.46 1.92 -1.77
CA GLU A 46 7.60 1.08 -2.95
C GLU A 46 6.60 1.53 -4.02
N GLU A 47 7.12 1.71 -5.23
CA GLU A 47 6.32 1.92 -6.44
C GLU A 47 5.67 0.59 -6.83
N LEU A 48 4.43 0.39 -6.41
CA LEU A 48 3.65 -0.77 -6.76
C LEU A 48 3.02 -0.54 -8.13
N ARG A 49 3.58 -1.18 -9.16
CA ARG A 49 3.06 -1.11 -10.52
C ARG A 49 2.00 -2.19 -10.73
N THR A 50 0.73 -1.78 -10.82
CA THR A 50 -0.36 -2.70 -11.11
C THR A 50 -0.56 -2.83 -12.61
N GLY A 51 -0.43 -4.04 -13.15
CA GLY A 51 -0.76 -4.35 -14.56
C GLY A 51 -2.26 -4.52 -14.84
N MET A 52 -3.11 -4.42 -13.83
CA MET A 52 -4.57 -4.45 -13.92
C MET A 52 -5.14 -3.34 -13.05
N PRO A 53 -6.30 -2.77 -13.39
CA PRO A 53 -6.90 -1.69 -12.62
C PRO A 53 -7.30 -2.19 -11.21
N LYS A 54 -6.80 -1.51 -10.18
CA LYS A 54 -7.09 -1.82 -8.76
C LYS A 54 -7.60 -0.59 -8.02
N THR A 55 -8.38 -0.80 -6.97
CA THR A 55 -8.80 0.26 -6.06
C THR A 55 -7.75 0.52 -4.99
N HIS A 56 -7.80 1.69 -4.34
CA HIS A 56 -6.92 2.02 -3.21
C HIS A 56 -6.93 0.96 -2.11
N ALA A 57 -8.11 0.42 -1.80
CA ALA A 57 -8.25 -0.64 -0.79
C ALA A 57 -7.58 -1.95 -1.22
N GLN A 58 -7.68 -2.33 -2.51
CA GLN A 58 -6.99 -3.51 -3.03
C GLN A 58 -5.47 -3.34 -3.01
N VAL A 59 -4.98 -2.16 -3.38
CA VAL A 59 -3.55 -1.82 -3.33
C VAL A 59 -3.04 -1.80 -1.90
N ALA A 60 -3.80 -1.23 -0.95
CA ALA A 60 -3.45 -1.25 0.47
C ALA A 60 -3.30 -2.68 1.00
N ARG A 61 -4.21 -3.58 0.61
CA ARG A 61 -4.15 -4.98 1.02
C ARG A 61 -2.95 -5.71 0.43
N LEU A 62 -2.66 -5.50 -0.85
CA LEU A 62 -1.48 -6.05 -1.50
C LEU A 62 -0.18 -5.56 -0.84
N ALA A 63 -0.11 -4.26 -0.54
CA ALA A 63 1.04 -3.68 0.15
C ALA A 63 1.24 -4.29 1.54
N TYR A 64 0.15 -4.50 2.28
CA TYR A 64 0.18 -5.20 3.56
C TYR A 64 0.67 -6.65 3.42
N GLU A 65 0.12 -7.42 2.47
CA GLU A 65 0.51 -8.82 2.26
C GLU A 65 2.01 -8.93 1.95
N PHE A 66 2.51 -8.07 1.06
CA PHE A 66 3.92 -8.03 0.69
C PHE A 66 4.85 -7.62 1.87
N ALA A 67 4.42 -6.64 2.67
CA ALA A 67 5.14 -6.22 3.87
C ALA A 67 5.12 -7.30 4.98
N CYS A 68 4.01 -8.04 5.10
CA CYS A 68 3.87 -9.15 6.02
C CYS A 68 4.80 -10.31 5.65
N GLU A 69 4.86 -10.69 4.37
CA GLU A 69 5.78 -11.72 3.88
C GLU A 69 7.25 -11.35 4.17
N ARG A 70 7.64 -10.08 4.00
CA ARG A 70 9.00 -9.61 4.31
C ARG A 70 9.31 -9.53 5.81
N SER A 71 8.31 -9.26 6.64
CA SER A 71 8.51 -9.17 8.09
C SER A 71 8.60 -10.54 8.75
N ASP A 72 7.90 -11.54 8.20
CA ASP A 72 7.91 -12.92 8.70
C ASP A 72 9.13 -13.72 8.19
N GLY A 73 9.65 -13.38 7.00
CA GLY A 73 10.83 -14.01 6.39
C GLY A 73 12.20 -13.49 6.87
N GLY A 74 12.27 -12.88 8.05
CA GLY A 74 13.52 -12.42 8.66
C GLY A 74 14.29 -13.57 9.33
N GLU A 75 14.93 -14.42 8.53
CA GLU A 75 15.97 -15.37 8.95
C GLU A 75 17.37 -14.76 8.89
#